data_AF-A0A2N3WE00-F1
#
_entry.id   AF-A0A2N3WE00-F1
#
_cell.length_a   1.000
_cell.length_b   1.000
_cell.length_c   1.000
_cell.angle_alpha   90.00
_cell.angle_beta   90.00
_cell.angle_gamma   90.00
#
_symmetry.space_group_name_H-M   'P 1'
#
loop_
_entity.id
_entity.type
_entity.pdbx_description
1 polymer ?
#
loop_
_entity_poly.entity_id
_entity_poly.type
_entity_poly.pdbx_seq_one_letter_code
_entity_poly.pdbx_strand_id
1 'polypeptide(L)'
;MDHHVTPAATGSSGVDSAALVLRLALLLATAFLAGTGILRPLVGPLPRKLWLTTGALGIGSAVLAAVSAATVDVNLVALIVHIVLALAVPVLLRWPSAGRWASLALVVLVVLETSVDGTGISFAIDTVYVAAAALWFGVTLLSAWVPVEQWRSTPLRVGPLSVSLAGLLTLAGVVQLGVSGVAFDRRLYETLFGISLIVVVLLPAAVTVIAAVLLSRNASTRGYRYGVAGVALGFLAWSALAAVPQPAPLPVPGVPLLADATVGGATVPLLVSPQRPGRNLVHFPASAGTDVSAGVEGGNVTTAAARAGAEGSWAEVELPPGRSTLVVHKGGATTTVDVDAGTEAGPSVSDADAPECAEAALGGLVAEKRDVLTSCPSDALSSEDRGSLVKLVEFLASRKPSAITLVEDRSPRGVQAGQLVRETAARVGLPVRPDAAADTALVVVSGWSDGYLAMSRAAESQRLTPTHQFGLYLAPWLLNGPIVNTVASAALPLRFDPRDQLAVSYAVAVGNSFGGESPSLGGFRTWLGPQWTAVNGEVQLFAAAQVNAMPMYPNEPHAPGMQAARDYAGQWIPDGTIVPISGALR
;
A
#
# COMPACT_ATOMS: atom_id res chain seq x y z
N MET A 1 -11.49 15.65 -17.92
CA MET A 1 -10.11 15.50 -17.39
C MET A 1 -10.15 14.15 -16.72
N ASP A 2 -9.85 13.13 -17.51
CA ASP A 2 -10.19 11.75 -17.19
C ASP A 2 -9.06 11.14 -16.39
N HIS A 3 -9.31 10.91 -15.10
CA HIS A 3 -8.42 10.16 -14.25
C HIS A 3 -8.54 8.69 -14.65
N HIS A 4 -7.54 8.19 -15.39
CA HIS A 4 -7.33 6.76 -15.54
C HIS A 4 -6.96 6.19 -14.17
N VAL A 5 -7.95 5.63 -13.49
CA VAL A 5 -7.75 4.70 -12.39
C VAL A 5 -7.07 3.46 -13.00
N THR A 6 -5.79 3.28 -12.72
CA THR A 6 -5.14 1.97 -12.87
C THR A 6 -5.83 1.01 -11.91
N PRO A 7 -6.51 -0.04 -12.38
CA PRO A 7 -7.00 -1.08 -11.47
C PRO A 7 -5.79 -1.69 -10.77
N ALA A 8 -5.78 -1.62 -9.44
CA ALA A 8 -4.89 -2.42 -8.63
C ALA A 8 -5.16 -3.89 -9.00
N ALA A 9 -4.14 -4.56 -9.54
CA ALA A 9 -4.23 -5.96 -9.91
C ALA A 9 -4.63 -6.76 -8.66
N THR A 10 -5.87 -7.24 -8.65
CA THR A 10 -6.40 -8.13 -7.62
C THR A 10 -5.59 -9.41 -7.61
N GLY A 11 -4.74 -9.56 -6.60
CA GLY A 11 -3.80 -10.66 -6.47
C GLY A 11 -4.47 -11.94 -6.03
N SER A 12 -4.72 -12.85 -6.97
CA SER A 12 -4.57 -14.31 -6.83
C SER A 12 -5.04 -15.03 -8.11
N SER A 13 -4.23 -14.95 -9.15
CA SER A 13 -4.00 -16.12 -9.99
C SER A 13 -2.49 -16.23 -10.07
N GLY A 14 -1.91 -17.37 -9.70
CA GLY A 14 -0.47 -17.61 -9.93
C GLY A 14 -0.15 -17.15 -11.35
N VAL A 15 0.95 -16.40 -11.50
CA VAL A 15 1.35 -15.78 -12.77
C VAL A 15 1.06 -16.77 -13.90
N ASP A 16 0.11 -16.44 -14.78
CA ASP A 16 -0.23 -17.32 -15.89
C ASP A 16 1.06 -17.54 -16.67
N SER A 17 1.63 -18.73 -16.47
CA SER A 17 2.98 -19.02 -16.91
C SER A 17 3.03 -19.02 -18.43
N ALA A 18 1.91 -19.32 -19.10
CA ALA A 18 1.79 -19.23 -20.53
C ALA A 18 1.79 -17.76 -21.00
N ALA A 19 1.00 -16.90 -20.35
CA ALA A 19 0.98 -15.47 -20.66
C ALA A 19 2.35 -14.80 -20.39
N LEU A 20 3.03 -15.17 -19.29
CA LEU A 20 4.37 -14.70 -18.99
C LEU A 20 5.38 -15.13 -20.05
N VAL A 21 5.41 -16.43 -20.40
CA VAL A 21 6.34 -16.95 -21.43
C VAL A 21 6.08 -16.27 -22.78
N LEU A 22 4.82 -16.07 -23.15
CA LEU A 22 4.42 -15.38 -24.37
C LEU A 22 4.94 -13.92 -24.38
N ARG A 23 4.73 -13.18 -23.29
CA ARG A 23 5.22 -11.80 -23.13
C ARG A 23 6.75 -11.73 -23.20
N LEU A 24 7.44 -12.62 -22.51
CA LEU A 24 8.90 -12.68 -22.51
C LEU A 24 9.48 -13.00 -23.90
N ALA A 25 8.84 -13.92 -24.64
CA ALA A 25 9.23 -14.24 -26.02
C ALA A 25 8.99 -13.06 -26.97
N LEU A 26 7.85 -12.36 -26.82
CA LEU A 26 7.51 -11.15 -27.57
C LEU A 26 8.57 -10.06 -27.36
N LEU A 27 8.86 -9.71 -26.10
CA LEU A 27 9.82 -8.66 -25.76
C LEU A 27 11.23 -9.00 -26.27
N LEU A 28 11.66 -10.26 -26.16
CA LEU A 28 12.95 -10.70 -26.65
C LEU A 28 13.05 -10.56 -28.18
N ALA A 29 12.09 -11.09 -28.93
CA ALA A 29 12.08 -11.00 -30.40
C ALA A 29 12.10 -9.54 -30.88
N THR A 30 11.33 -8.69 -30.19
CA THR A 30 11.20 -7.26 -30.45
C THR A 30 12.51 -6.51 -30.18
N ALA A 31 13.20 -6.83 -29.08
CA ALA A 31 14.51 -6.25 -28.76
C ALA A 31 15.60 -6.64 -29.77
N PHE A 32 15.62 -7.90 -30.23
CA PHE A 32 16.51 -8.33 -31.32
C PHE A 32 16.24 -7.54 -32.61
N LEU A 33 14.96 -7.41 -32.98
CA LEU A 33 14.55 -6.68 -34.17
C LEU A 33 14.94 -5.20 -34.08
N ALA A 34 14.63 -4.52 -32.98
CA ALA A 34 14.95 -3.12 -32.75
C ALA A 34 16.47 -2.88 -32.78
N GLY A 35 17.24 -3.73 -32.11
CA GLY A 35 18.70 -3.68 -32.11
C GLY A 35 19.31 -3.68 -33.51
N THR A 36 18.82 -4.57 -34.39
CA THR A 36 19.34 -4.66 -35.75
C THR A 36 19.06 -3.44 -36.61
N GLY A 37 17.87 -2.84 -36.50
CA GLY A 37 17.54 -1.65 -37.27
C GLY A 37 18.22 -0.38 -36.77
N ILE A 38 18.49 -0.26 -35.46
CA ILE A 38 19.28 0.86 -34.90
C ILE A 38 20.69 0.89 -35.51
N LEU A 39 21.33 -0.28 -35.63
CA LEU A 39 22.70 -0.42 -36.12
C LEU A 39 22.79 -0.53 -37.66
N ARG A 40 21.65 -0.61 -38.36
CA ARG A 40 21.58 -0.73 -39.82
C ARG A 40 22.44 0.28 -40.60
N PRO A 41 22.52 1.58 -40.21
CA PRO A 41 23.35 2.57 -40.90
C PRO A 41 24.85 2.30 -40.90
N LEU A 42 25.33 1.44 -39.98
CA LEU A 42 26.75 1.16 -39.76
C LEU A 42 27.29 0.04 -40.64
N VAL A 43 26.42 -0.73 -41.30
CA VAL A 43 26.79 -1.90 -42.10
C VAL A 43 26.46 -1.70 -43.58
N GLY A 44 27.21 -2.38 -44.45
CA GLY A 44 27.03 -2.40 -45.90
C GLY A 44 25.73 -3.07 -46.38
N PRO A 45 25.70 -3.60 -47.62
CA PRO A 45 24.58 -4.40 -48.10
C PRO A 45 24.32 -5.60 -47.19
N LEU A 46 23.06 -5.88 -46.87
CA LEU A 46 22.71 -6.99 -45.99
C LEU A 46 22.66 -8.32 -46.77
N PRO A 47 23.22 -9.42 -46.25
CA PRO A 47 23.10 -10.73 -46.86
C PRO A 47 21.65 -11.24 -46.78
N ARG A 48 21.26 -12.07 -47.75
CA ARG A 48 19.90 -12.64 -47.82
C ARG A 48 19.47 -13.36 -46.54
N LYS A 49 20.41 -14.04 -45.86
CA LYS A 49 20.13 -14.74 -44.59
C LYS A 49 19.68 -13.78 -43.49
N LEU A 50 20.27 -12.59 -43.40
CA LEU A 50 19.91 -11.59 -42.40
C LEU A 50 18.53 -10.96 -42.68
N TRP A 51 18.19 -10.79 -43.96
CA TRP A 51 16.83 -10.39 -44.36
C TRP A 51 15.78 -11.41 -43.96
N LEU A 52 16.08 -12.70 -44.13
CA LEU A 52 15.18 -13.78 -43.72
C LEU A 52 15.04 -13.85 -42.19
N THR A 53 16.12 -13.71 -41.43
CA THR A 53 16.05 -13.75 -39.95
C THR A 53 15.31 -12.54 -39.38
N THR A 54 15.57 -11.33 -39.88
CA THR A 54 14.86 -10.12 -39.44
C THR A 54 13.38 -10.13 -39.85
N GLY A 55 13.07 -10.64 -41.05
CA GLY A 55 11.68 -10.88 -41.47
C GLY A 55 10.97 -11.90 -40.57
N ALA A 56 11.61 -13.02 -40.24
CA ALA A 56 11.07 -14.02 -39.32
C ALA A 56 10.85 -13.46 -37.90
N LEU A 57 11.78 -12.66 -37.38
CA LEU A 57 11.63 -11.97 -36.09
C LEU A 57 10.48 -10.96 -36.11
N GLY A 58 10.33 -10.18 -37.18
CA GLY A 58 9.23 -9.22 -37.32
C GLY A 58 7.85 -9.89 -37.39
N ILE A 59 7.72 -10.95 -38.20
CA ILE A 59 6.49 -11.74 -38.27
C ILE A 59 6.22 -12.43 -36.92
N GLY A 60 7.25 -13.02 -36.30
CA GLY A 60 7.14 -13.68 -35.01
C GLY A 60 6.68 -12.72 -33.91
N SER A 61 7.30 -11.54 -33.80
CA SER A 61 6.90 -10.49 -32.85
C SER A 61 5.46 -10.03 -33.10
N ALA A 62 5.07 -9.77 -34.36
CA ALA A 62 3.68 -9.38 -34.68
C ALA A 62 2.65 -10.46 -34.32
N VAL A 63 2.95 -11.74 -34.59
CA VAL A 63 2.07 -12.87 -34.22
C VAL A 63 2.01 -13.02 -32.70
N LEU A 64 3.13 -12.97 -32.00
CA LEU A 64 3.18 -13.04 -30.53
C LEU A 64 2.38 -11.89 -29.90
N ALA A 65 2.47 -10.67 -30.44
CA ALA A 65 1.68 -9.52 -29.99
C ALA A 65 0.17 -9.76 -30.19
N ALA A 66 -0.24 -10.25 -31.36
CA ALA A 66 -1.63 -10.56 -31.66
C ALA A 66 -2.19 -11.68 -30.76
N VAL A 67 -1.41 -12.73 -30.51
CA VAL A 67 -1.78 -13.81 -29.58
C VAL A 67 -1.86 -13.27 -28.15
N SER A 68 -0.92 -12.41 -27.75
CA SER A 68 -0.91 -11.82 -26.40
C SER A 68 -2.13 -10.95 -26.13
N ALA A 69 -2.67 -10.27 -27.14
CA ALA A 69 -3.90 -9.49 -27.03
C ALA A 69 -5.17 -10.35 -26.87
N ALA A 70 -5.12 -11.63 -27.25
CA ALA A 70 -6.24 -12.56 -27.03
C ALA A 70 -6.23 -13.13 -25.60
N THR A 71 -5.09 -13.06 -24.91
CA THR A 71 -4.89 -13.66 -23.57
C THR A 71 -4.83 -12.61 -22.45
N VAL A 72 -4.54 -11.35 -22.77
CA VAL A 72 -4.35 -10.27 -21.80
C VAL A 72 -5.12 -9.03 -22.29
N ASP A 73 -5.70 -8.26 -21.36
CA ASP A 73 -6.29 -6.96 -21.69
C ASP A 73 -5.20 -5.96 -22.11
N VAL A 74 -4.99 -5.83 -23.42
CA VAL A 74 -3.98 -4.93 -24.01
C VAL A 74 -4.67 -3.72 -24.62
N ASN A 75 -4.07 -2.53 -24.44
CA ASN A 75 -4.50 -1.33 -25.14
C ASN A 75 -4.39 -1.54 -26.67
N LEU A 76 -5.52 -1.44 -27.37
CA LEU A 76 -5.62 -1.68 -28.80
C LEU A 76 -4.66 -0.80 -29.62
N VAL A 77 -4.44 0.45 -29.21
CA VAL A 77 -3.53 1.37 -29.89
C VAL A 77 -2.08 0.89 -29.74
N ALA A 78 -1.66 0.51 -28.54
CA ALA A 78 -0.31 -0.01 -28.30
C ALA A 78 -0.05 -1.29 -29.10
N LEU A 79 -1.03 -2.20 -29.15
CA LEU A 79 -0.97 -3.42 -29.96
C LEU A 79 -0.79 -3.13 -31.45
N ILE A 80 -1.62 -2.25 -32.02
CA ILE A 80 -1.54 -1.89 -33.45
C ILE A 80 -0.19 -1.27 -33.75
N VAL A 81 0.28 -0.34 -32.92
CA VAL A 81 1.59 0.30 -33.07
C VAL A 81 2.71 -0.75 -33.02
N HIS A 82 2.65 -1.71 -32.08
CA HIS A 82 3.61 -2.80 -31.99
C HIS A 82 3.68 -3.61 -33.29
N ILE A 83 2.52 -4.10 -33.76
CA ILE A 83 2.43 -4.94 -34.97
C ILE A 83 2.95 -4.16 -36.19
N VAL A 84 2.54 -2.90 -36.34
CA VAL A 84 2.97 -2.05 -37.47
C VAL A 84 4.48 -1.84 -37.43
N LEU A 85 5.06 -1.50 -36.27
CA LEU A 85 6.50 -1.30 -36.16
C LEU A 85 7.29 -2.61 -36.36
N ALA A 86 6.83 -3.73 -35.81
CA ALA A 86 7.46 -5.03 -35.95
C ALA A 86 7.52 -5.50 -37.42
N LEU A 87 6.48 -5.23 -38.21
CA LEU A 87 6.46 -5.53 -39.64
C LEU A 87 7.18 -4.48 -40.50
N ALA A 88 7.17 -3.21 -40.07
CA ALA A 88 7.82 -2.12 -40.79
C ALA A 88 9.34 -2.19 -40.70
N VAL A 89 9.92 -2.54 -39.54
CA VAL A 89 11.37 -2.56 -39.34
C VAL A 89 12.09 -3.41 -40.41
N PRO A 90 11.75 -4.69 -40.65
CA PRO A 90 12.37 -5.49 -41.70
C PRO A 90 12.27 -4.82 -43.07
N VAL A 91 11.09 -4.31 -43.45
CA VAL A 91 10.83 -3.66 -44.73
C VAL A 91 11.66 -2.38 -44.90
N LEU A 92 11.87 -1.63 -43.82
CA LEU A 92 12.61 -0.37 -43.80
C LEU A 92 14.13 -0.58 -43.70
N LEU A 93 14.64 -1.80 -43.47
CA LEU A 93 16.09 -2.08 -43.47
C LEU A 93 16.76 -1.78 -44.83
N ARG A 94 16.00 -1.65 -45.93
CA ARG A 94 16.53 -1.17 -47.22
C ARG A 94 16.93 0.31 -47.19
N TRP A 95 16.36 1.10 -46.29
CA TRP A 95 16.60 2.53 -46.11
C TRP A 95 17.17 2.79 -44.72
N PRO A 96 18.51 2.88 -44.57
CA PRO A 96 19.15 2.82 -43.26
C PRO A 96 18.63 3.85 -42.25
N SER A 97 18.34 5.08 -42.68
CA SER A 97 17.81 6.13 -41.83
C SER A 97 16.38 5.84 -41.35
N ALA A 98 15.51 5.36 -42.24
CA ALA A 98 14.12 5.05 -41.89
C ALA A 98 14.04 3.83 -40.96
N GLY A 99 14.84 2.79 -41.22
CA GLY A 99 14.96 1.63 -40.35
C GLY A 99 15.40 1.99 -38.93
N ARG A 100 16.38 2.90 -38.79
CA ARG A 100 16.84 3.37 -37.47
C ARG A 100 15.73 4.04 -36.67
N TRP A 101 14.96 4.94 -37.27
CA TRP A 101 13.88 5.65 -36.56
C TRP A 101 12.72 4.72 -36.18
N ALA A 102 12.32 3.81 -37.06
CA ALA A 102 11.32 2.80 -36.74
C ALA A 102 11.77 1.89 -35.58
N SER A 103 13.05 1.51 -35.56
CA SER A 103 13.60 0.71 -34.46
C SER A 103 13.77 1.48 -33.16
N LEU A 104 14.07 2.78 -33.19
CA LEU A 104 14.06 3.61 -31.99
C LEU A 104 12.65 3.70 -31.40
N ALA A 105 11.62 3.89 -32.23
CA ALA A 105 10.23 3.84 -31.78
C ALA A 105 9.88 2.46 -31.16
N LEU A 106 10.40 1.38 -31.72
CA LEU A 106 10.21 0.03 -31.18
C LEU A 106 10.92 -0.17 -29.82
N VAL A 107 12.12 0.40 -29.61
CA VAL A 107 12.78 0.40 -28.28
C VAL A 107 11.96 1.17 -27.27
N VAL A 108 11.45 2.36 -27.62
CA VAL A 108 10.58 3.14 -26.73
C VAL A 108 9.36 2.33 -26.32
N LEU A 109 8.75 1.60 -27.25
CA LEU A 109 7.64 0.72 -26.95
C LEU A 109 8.02 -0.41 -25.98
N VAL A 110 9.17 -1.08 -26.18
CA VAL A 110 9.66 -2.12 -25.24
C VAL A 110 9.94 -1.54 -23.86
N VAL A 111 10.47 -0.32 -23.75
CA VAL A 111 10.66 0.35 -22.45
C VAL A 111 9.31 0.57 -21.76
N LEU A 112 8.31 1.09 -22.47
CA LEU A 112 6.97 1.29 -21.92
C LEU A 112 6.31 -0.03 -21.49
N GLU A 113 6.53 -1.11 -22.23
CA GLU A 113 6.02 -2.44 -21.91
C GLU A 113 6.78 -3.13 -20.77
N THR A 114 7.99 -2.68 -20.42
CA THR A 114 8.82 -3.25 -19.35
C THR A 114 8.85 -2.40 -18.08
N SER A 115 8.49 -1.12 -18.16
CA SER A 115 8.48 -0.23 -17.00
C SER A 115 7.29 -0.49 -16.08
N VAL A 116 7.56 -0.66 -14.79
CA VAL A 116 6.53 -0.92 -13.76
C VAL A 116 5.84 0.37 -13.29
N ASP A 117 6.58 1.47 -13.18
CA ASP A 117 6.10 2.70 -12.52
C ASP A 117 6.00 3.95 -13.44
N GLY A 118 6.30 3.82 -14.73
CA GLY A 118 6.06 4.85 -15.77
C GLY A 118 6.73 6.22 -15.61
N THR A 119 7.37 6.53 -14.47
CA THR A 119 7.95 7.86 -14.18
C THR A 119 9.19 7.76 -13.27
N GLY A 120 10.04 8.79 -13.31
CA GLY A 120 11.16 8.94 -12.36
C GLY A 120 12.42 8.13 -12.70
N ILE A 121 13.13 7.72 -11.64
CA ILE A 121 14.44 7.05 -11.73
C ILE A 121 14.31 5.63 -12.30
N SER A 122 13.27 4.89 -11.92
CA SER A 122 13.01 3.52 -12.42
C SER A 122 12.86 3.50 -13.95
N PHE A 123 12.06 4.42 -14.50
CA PHE A 123 11.91 4.56 -15.95
C PHE A 123 13.23 4.85 -16.69
N ALA A 124 14.10 5.68 -16.08
CA ALA A 124 15.42 5.95 -16.64
C ALA A 124 16.32 4.70 -16.65
N ILE A 125 16.27 3.90 -15.58
CA ILE A 125 17.02 2.64 -15.48
C ILE A 125 16.50 1.62 -16.53
N ASP A 126 15.18 1.46 -16.66
CA ASP A 126 14.55 0.60 -17.68
C ASP A 126 15.01 1.00 -19.09
N THR A 127 15.01 2.30 -19.38
CA THR A 127 15.45 2.83 -20.67
C THR A 127 16.89 2.45 -20.98
N VAL A 128 17.80 2.64 -20.01
CA VAL A 128 19.22 2.31 -20.18
C VAL A 128 19.41 0.80 -20.39
N TYR A 129 18.75 -0.03 -19.58
CA TYR A 129 18.90 -1.48 -19.64
C TYR A 129 18.36 -2.05 -20.97
N VAL A 130 17.15 -1.67 -21.36
CA VAL A 130 16.52 -2.13 -22.61
C VAL A 130 17.31 -1.65 -23.83
N ALA A 131 17.73 -0.38 -23.86
CA ALA A 131 18.51 0.15 -24.98
C ALA A 131 19.88 -0.55 -25.11
N ALA A 132 20.57 -0.80 -23.99
CA ALA A 132 21.85 -1.51 -24.00
C ALA A 132 21.70 -2.97 -24.46
N ALA A 133 20.65 -3.66 -24.01
CA ALA A 133 20.34 -5.03 -24.44
C ALA A 133 19.98 -5.09 -25.93
N ALA A 134 19.12 -4.19 -26.42
CA ALA A 134 18.77 -4.11 -27.84
C ALA A 134 20.01 -3.87 -28.71
N LEU A 135 20.89 -2.93 -28.33
CA LEU A 135 22.15 -2.70 -29.03
C LEU A 135 23.03 -3.95 -29.04
N TRP A 136 23.13 -4.69 -27.92
CA TRP A 136 23.86 -5.95 -27.85
C TRP A 136 23.33 -7.01 -28.83
N PHE A 137 22.00 -7.19 -28.84
CA PHE A 137 21.33 -8.13 -29.74
C PHE A 137 21.55 -7.77 -31.21
N GLY A 138 21.47 -6.46 -31.53
CA GLY A 138 21.78 -5.94 -32.85
C GLY A 138 23.22 -6.24 -33.30
N VAL A 139 24.22 -5.96 -32.44
CA VAL A 139 25.63 -6.28 -32.74
C VAL A 139 25.82 -7.77 -32.93
N THR A 140 25.17 -8.60 -32.11
CA THR A 140 25.27 -10.06 -32.19
C THR A 140 24.72 -10.57 -33.53
N LEU A 141 23.51 -10.15 -33.92
CA LEU A 141 22.91 -10.60 -35.17
C LEU A 141 23.70 -10.10 -36.38
N LEU A 142 24.14 -8.83 -36.38
CA LEU A 142 24.94 -8.28 -37.48
C LEU A 142 26.30 -8.97 -37.59
N SER A 143 27.03 -9.18 -36.49
CA SER A 143 28.33 -9.86 -36.50
C SER A 143 28.25 -11.37 -36.77
N ALA A 144 27.07 -11.98 -36.64
CA ALA A 144 26.84 -13.37 -37.05
C ALA A 144 26.81 -13.53 -38.58
N TRP A 145 26.28 -12.53 -39.30
CA TRP A 145 25.97 -12.64 -40.72
C TRP A 145 26.75 -11.68 -41.63
N VAL A 146 27.28 -10.58 -41.11
CA VAL A 146 27.99 -9.53 -41.86
C VAL A 146 29.49 -9.60 -41.55
N PRO A 147 30.37 -9.81 -42.56
CA PRO A 147 31.82 -9.76 -42.40
C PRO A 147 32.30 -8.41 -41.86
N VAL A 148 33.38 -8.41 -41.06
CA VAL A 148 33.89 -7.20 -40.39
C VAL A 148 34.31 -6.13 -41.39
N GLU A 149 34.74 -6.51 -42.58
CA GLU A 149 35.17 -5.62 -43.67
C GLU A 149 34.02 -4.81 -44.26
N GLN A 150 32.78 -5.28 -44.08
CA GLN A 150 31.56 -4.62 -44.57
C GLN A 150 30.93 -3.69 -43.52
N TRP A 151 31.47 -3.65 -42.30
CA TRP A 151 31.15 -2.59 -41.36
C TRP A 151 31.80 -1.32 -41.91
N ARG A 152 30.98 -0.31 -42.24
CA ARG A 152 31.46 0.95 -42.79
C ARG A 152 32.48 1.51 -41.82
N SER A 153 33.63 1.94 -42.32
CA SER A 153 34.84 2.40 -41.61
C SER A 153 34.54 3.38 -40.47
N THR A 154 34.02 2.84 -39.39
CA THR A 154 33.66 3.56 -38.18
C THR A 154 34.73 3.24 -37.15
N PRO A 155 35.09 4.20 -36.29
CA PRO A 155 36.03 3.97 -35.19
C PRO A 155 35.48 3.00 -34.12
N LEU A 156 34.28 2.44 -34.34
CA LEU A 156 33.58 1.51 -33.46
C LEU A 156 34.31 0.17 -33.44
N ARG A 157 35.22 0.04 -32.48
CA ARG A 157 35.80 -1.24 -32.12
C ARG A 157 34.72 -2.06 -31.40
N VAL A 158 34.25 -3.11 -32.08
CA VAL A 158 33.19 -4.00 -31.59
C VAL A 158 33.54 -4.54 -30.19
N GLY A 159 34.78 -4.95 -29.92
CA GLY A 159 35.21 -5.44 -28.59
C GLY A 159 34.98 -4.46 -27.42
N PRO A 160 35.55 -3.24 -27.43
CA PRO A 160 35.28 -2.22 -26.41
C PRO A 160 33.79 -1.93 -26.20
N LEU A 161 32.99 -1.91 -27.28
CA LEU A 161 31.55 -1.69 -27.17
C LEU A 161 30.83 -2.79 -26.38
N SER A 162 31.29 -4.05 -26.40
CA SER A 162 30.69 -5.10 -25.57
C SER A 162 31.01 -4.86 -24.12
N VAL A 163 32.24 -4.44 -23.82
CA VAL A 163 32.61 -4.17 -22.42
C VAL A 163 31.79 -2.99 -21.90
N SER A 164 31.60 -1.93 -22.70
CA SER A 164 30.76 -0.79 -22.34
C SER A 164 29.28 -1.16 -22.18
N LEU A 165 28.68 -1.92 -23.11
CA LEU A 165 27.27 -2.31 -23.00
C LEU A 165 27.03 -3.28 -21.84
N ALA A 166 27.92 -4.25 -21.62
CA ALA A 166 27.78 -5.17 -20.49
C ALA A 166 27.98 -4.44 -19.16
N GLY A 167 28.94 -3.51 -19.10
CA GLY A 167 29.12 -2.62 -17.95
C GLY A 167 27.89 -1.75 -17.67
N LEU A 168 27.24 -1.21 -18.71
CA LEU A 168 25.98 -0.47 -18.57
C LEU A 168 24.84 -1.35 -18.05
N LEU A 169 24.68 -2.57 -18.59
CA LEU A 169 23.68 -3.53 -18.13
C LEU A 169 23.91 -3.92 -16.66
N THR A 170 25.16 -4.22 -16.28
CA THR A 170 25.51 -4.52 -14.88
C THR A 170 25.25 -3.32 -13.97
N LEU A 171 25.62 -2.11 -14.39
CA LEU A 171 25.39 -0.91 -13.60
C LEU A 171 23.90 -0.65 -13.39
N ALA A 172 23.09 -0.73 -14.45
CA ALA A 172 21.63 -0.60 -14.36
C ALA A 172 21.03 -1.68 -13.45
N GLY A 173 21.49 -2.92 -13.55
CA GLY A 173 21.12 -4.01 -12.64
C GLY A 173 21.47 -3.73 -11.17
N VAL A 174 22.68 -3.23 -10.90
CA VAL A 174 23.15 -2.91 -9.53
C VAL A 174 22.35 -1.75 -8.94
N VAL A 175 22.06 -0.71 -9.75
CA VAL A 175 21.23 0.42 -9.31
C VAL A 175 19.81 -0.07 -9.00
N GLN A 176 19.22 -0.91 -9.85
CA GLN A 176 17.90 -1.50 -9.61
C GLN A 176 17.88 -2.35 -8.34
N LEU A 177 18.88 -3.18 -8.13
CA LEU A 177 19.05 -3.97 -6.90
C LEU A 177 19.11 -3.06 -5.67
N GLY A 178 19.87 -1.97 -5.72
CA GLY A 178 19.97 -0.99 -4.62
C GLY A 178 18.66 -0.28 -4.33
N VAL A 179 17.94 0.18 -5.37
CA VAL A 179 16.67 0.92 -5.22
C VAL A 179 15.51 0.00 -4.82
N SER A 180 15.56 -1.28 -5.16
CA SER A 180 14.50 -2.26 -4.84
C SER A 180 14.35 -2.56 -3.34
N GLY A 181 15.34 -2.21 -2.51
CA GLY A 181 15.33 -2.45 -1.08
C GLY A 181 15.49 -3.92 -0.66
N VAL A 182 15.77 -4.85 -1.59
CA VAL A 182 16.01 -6.28 -1.29
C VAL A 182 17.48 -6.68 -1.30
N ALA A 183 18.40 -5.76 -1.59
CA ALA A 183 19.82 -6.06 -1.85
C ALA A 183 20.58 -6.77 -0.72
N PHE A 184 20.15 -6.61 0.53
CA PHE A 184 20.89 -7.06 1.71
C PHE A 184 20.06 -7.94 2.66
N ASP A 185 18.98 -8.54 2.16
CA ASP A 185 18.12 -9.39 2.99
C ASP A 185 17.75 -10.72 2.31
N ARG A 186 17.02 -11.55 3.06
CA ARG A 186 16.67 -12.91 2.63
C ARG A 186 15.76 -12.96 1.40
N ARG A 187 15.00 -11.91 1.13
CA ARG A 187 14.13 -11.81 -0.05
C ARG A 187 14.94 -11.84 -1.34
N LEU A 188 16.22 -11.49 -1.31
CA LEU A 188 17.12 -11.60 -2.44
C LEU A 188 17.23 -13.04 -2.98
N TYR A 189 17.20 -14.05 -2.11
CA TYR A 189 17.37 -15.46 -2.50
C TYR A 189 16.15 -16.34 -2.23
N GLU A 190 15.18 -15.89 -1.41
CA GLU A 190 13.95 -16.63 -1.12
C GLU A 190 12.81 -16.30 -2.10
N THR A 191 12.91 -15.20 -2.86
CA THR A 191 11.84 -14.74 -3.76
C THR A 191 12.26 -14.78 -5.23
N LEU A 192 11.30 -15.04 -6.12
CA LEU A 192 11.52 -14.98 -7.57
C LEU A 192 11.98 -13.59 -8.01
N PHE A 193 11.48 -12.53 -7.37
CA PHE A 193 11.88 -11.15 -7.63
C PHE A 193 13.38 -10.93 -7.32
N GLY A 194 13.83 -11.37 -6.14
CA GLY A 194 15.23 -11.32 -5.74
C GLY A 194 16.13 -12.14 -6.66
N ILE A 195 15.74 -13.37 -6.99
CA ILE A 195 16.50 -14.24 -7.90
C ILE A 195 16.62 -13.58 -9.29
N SER A 196 15.56 -12.98 -9.80
CA SER A 196 15.59 -12.22 -11.06
C SER A 196 16.59 -11.06 -11.01
N LEU A 197 16.65 -10.30 -9.91
CA LEU A 197 17.65 -9.24 -9.72
C LEU A 197 19.08 -9.78 -9.67
N ILE A 198 19.31 -10.92 -9.02
CA ILE A 198 20.62 -11.60 -9.05
C ILE A 198 21.00 -11.93 -10.50
N VAL A 199 20.09 -12.52 -11.27
CA VAL A 199 20.33 -12.91 -12.68
C VAL A 199 20.65 -11.69 -13.55
N VAL A 200 19.89 -10.60 -13.38
CA VAL A 200 20.08 -9.32 -14.06
C VAL A 200 21.47 -8.73 -13.80
N VAL A 201 22.03 -8.88 -12.61
CA VAL A 201 23.36 -8.36 -12.26
C VAL A 201 24.47 -9.33 -12.69
N LEU A 202 24.36 -10.60 -12.30
CA LEU A 202 25.44 -11.58 -12.43
C LEU A 202 25.68 -11.97 -13.88
N LEU A 203 24.65 -12.13 -14.72
CA LEU A 203 24.85 -12.58 -16.10
C LEU A 203 25.60 -11.54 -16.95
N PRO A 204 25.19 -10.25 -17.00
CA PRO A 204 25.97 -9.23 -17.70
C PRO A 204 27.36 -9.02 -17.08
N ALA A 205 27.51 -9.16 -15.76
CA ALA A 205 28.82 -9.06 -15.10
C ALA A 205 29.77 -10.19 -15.53
N ALA A 206 29.29 -11.44 -15.54
CA ALA A 206 30.05 -12.59 -16.03
C ALA A 206 30.44 -12.42 -17.50
N VAL A 207 29.52 -11.91 -18.34
CA VAL A 207 29.80 -11.57 -19.74
C VAL A 207 30.87 -10.49 -19.85
N THR A 208 30.84 -9.46 -18.99
CA THR A 208 31.86 -8.40 -18.95
C THR A 208 33.24 -8.98 -18.63
N VAL A 209 33.34 -9.83 -17.61
CA VAL A 209 34.60 -10.47 -17.19
C VAL A 209 35.14 -11.38 -18.29
N ILE A 210 34.29 -12.25 -18.85
CA ILE A 210 34.67 -13.15 -19.94
C ILE A 210 35.12 -12.35 -21.16
N ALA A 211 34.40 -11.30 -21.53
CA ALA A 211 34.77 -10.42 -22.65
C ALA A 211 36.10 -9.73 -22.39
N ALA A 212 36.33 -9.14 -21.20
CA ALA A 212 37.59 -8.48 -20.86
C ALA A 212 38.79 -9.44 -20.88
N VAL A 213 38.63 -10.65 -20.34
CA VAL A 213 39.69 -11.68 -20.33
C VAL A 213 39.96 -12.22 -21.74
N LEU A 214 38.94 -12.50 -22.55
CA LEU A 214 39.11 -13.02 -23.91
C LEU A 214 39.61 -11.96 -24.91
N LEU A 215 39.26 -10.68 -24.72
CA LEU A 215 39.76 -9.57 -25.55
C LEU A 215 41.28 -9.37 -25.39
N SER A 216 41.87 -9.77 -24.26
CA SER A 216 43.33 -9.81 -24.10
C SER A 216 44.03 -10.84 -25.01
N ARG A 217 43.26 -11.76 -25.62
CA ARG A 217 43.73 -12.84 -26.49
C ARG A 217 43.06 -12.83 -27.87
N ASN A 218 43.25 -11.77 -28.65
CA ASN A 218 43.01 -11.70 -30.11
C ASN A 218 41.67 -12.28 -30.68
N ALA A 219 40.60 -12.40 -29.89
CA ALA A 219 39.35 -13.06 -30.30
C ALA A 219 38.11 -12.17 -30.05
N SER A 220 38.03 -11.01 -30.73
CA SER A 220 37.01 -9.98 -30.49
C SER A 220 35.57 -10.33 -30.90
N THR A 221 35.37 -11.26 -31.84
CA THR A 221 34.03 -11.66 -32.32
C THR A 221 33.38 -12.78 -31.51
N ARG A 222 34.16 -13.54 -30.73
CA ARG A 222 33.63 -14.62 -29.89
C ARG A 222 32.89 -14.10 -28.66
N GLY A 223 33.35 -13.00 -28.08
CA GLY A 223 32.76 -12.41 -26.85
C GLY A 223 31.26 -12.10 -26.98
N TYR A 224 30.82 -11.52 -28.10
CA TYR A 224 29.39 -11.24 -28.34
C TYR A 224 28.55 -12.50 -28.57
N ARG A 225 29.07 -13.44 -29.37
CA ARG A 225 28.34 -14.66 -29.73
C ARG A 225 28.09 -15.56 -28.52
N TYR A 226 29.05 -15.61 -27.59
CA TYR A 226 28.86 -16.36 -26.34
C TYR A 226 28.15 -15.52 -25.27
N GLY A 227 28.36 -14.20 -25.25
CA GLY A 227 27.72 -13.30 -24.29
C GLY A 227 26.22 -13.07 -24.53
N VAL A 228 25.73 -13.28 -25.76
CA VAL A 228 24.31 -13.07 -26.09
C VAL A 228 23.38 -13.95 -25.25
N ALA A 229 23.78 -15.17 -24.90
CA ALA A 229 22.97 -16.04 -24.05
C ALA A 229 22.80 -15.43 -22.66
N GLY A 230 23.89 -14.92 -22.07
CA GLY A 230 23.87 -14.23 -20.78
C GLY A 230 23.03 -12.94 -20.81
N VAL A 231 23.20 -12.12 -21.85
CA VAL A 231 22.42 -10.88 -22.01
C VAL A 231 20.94 -11.17 -22.30
N ALA A 232 20.63 -12.20 -23.09
CA ALA A 232 19.24 -12.61 -23.34
C ALA A 232 18.55 -13.10 -22.07
N LEU A 233 19.20 -13.95 -21.28
CA LEU A 233 18.67 -14.40 -19.99
C LEU A 233 18.54 -13.25 -18.99
N GLY A 234 19.51 -12.33 -18.93
CA GLY A 234 19.41 -11.12 -18.12
C GLY A 234 18.28 -10.19 -18.57
N PHE A 235 18.02 -10.09 -19.87
CA PHE A 235 16.91 -9.30 -20.42
C PHE A 235 15.54 -9.93 -20.13
N LEU A 236 15.45 -11.26 -20.22
CA LEU A 236 14.24 -11.99 -19.83
C LEU A 236 13.95 -11.83 -18.33
N ALA A 237 14.98 -11.94 -17.48
CA ALA A 237 14.85 -11.71 -16.04
C ALA A 237 14.43 -10.27 -15.73
N TRP A 238 15.00 -9.28 -16.40
CA TRP A 238 14.59 -7.86 -16.29
C TRP A 238 13.11 -7.68 -16.66
N SER A 239 12.72 -8.20 -17.82
CA SER A 239 11.35 -8.10 -18.33
C SER A 239 10.34 -8.82 -17.44
N ALA A 240 10.76 -9.90 -16.76
CA ALA A 240 9.93 -10.63 -15.82
C ALA A 240 9.66 -9.84 -14.52
N LEU A 241 10.52 -8.89 -14.13
CA LEU A 241 10.30 -8.05 -12.95
C LEU A 241 8.98 -7.27 -13.03
N ALA A 242 8.52 -6.93 -14.24
CA ALA A 242 7.24 -6.27 -14.45
C ALA A 242 6.00 -7.17 -14.31
N ALA A 243 6.20 -8.48 -14.14
CA ALA A 243 5.15 -9.46 -13.95
C ALA A 243 5.25 -10.20 -12.60
N VAL A 244 6.40 -10.12 -11.93
CA VAL A 244 6.61 -10.72 -10.62
C VAL A 244 6.35 -9.65 -9.55
N PRO A 245 5.38 -9.86 -8.65
CA PRO A 245 5.13 -8.93 -7.55
C PRO A 245 6.38 -8.69 -6.71
N GLN A 246 6.66 -7.43 -6.38
CA GLN A 246 7.71 -7.11 -5.43
C GLN A 246 7.33 -7.69 -4.07
N PRO A 247 8.25 -8.39 -3.38
CA PRO A 247 7.96 -8.96 -2.08
C PRO A 247 7.78 -7.84 -1.05
N ALA A 248 6.85 -8.05 -0.11
CA ALA A 248 6.59 -7.12 0.98
C ALA A 248 7.89 -6.81 1.76
N PRO A 249 8.05 -5.58 2.29
CA PRO A 249 9.09 -5.24 3.26
C PRO A 249 9.15 -6.25 4.40
N LEU A 250 10.35 -6.61 4.84
CA LEU A 250 10.49 -7.42 6.05
C LEU A 250 10.02 -6.61 7.27
N PRO A 251 9.43 -7.28 8.28
CA PRO A 251 9.06 -6.62 9.52
C PRO A 251 10.30 -6.01 10.18
N VAL A 252 10.14 -4.80 10.71
CA VAL A 252 11.17 -4.15 11.54
C VAL A 252 10.96 -4.61 12.99
N PRO A 253 12.01 -5.04 13.71
CA PRO A 253 11.88 -5.50 15.08
C PRO A 253 11.17 -4.49 15.98
N GLY A 254 10.08 -4.91 16.63
CA GLY A 254 9.37 -4.08 17.62
C GLY A 254 8.44 -3.00 17.06
N VAL A 255 8.37 -2.85 15.73
CA VAL A 255 7.49 -1.89 15.06
C VAL A 255 6.17 -2.58 14.72
N PRO A 256 5.00 -1.99 15.01
CA PRO A 256 3.70 -2.53 14.58
C PRO A 256 3.69 -2.83 13.07
N LEU A 257 3.03 -3.91 12.66
CA LEU A 257 3.00 -4.35 11.26
C LEU A 257 1.62 -4.20 10.66
N LEU A 258 1.57 -3.47 9.55
CA LEU A 258 0.45 -3.47 8.61
C LEU A 258 0.83 -4.39 7.45
N ALA A 259 0.04 -5.43 7.21
CA ALA A 259 0.33 -6.44 6.19
C ALA A 259 -0.94 -6.89 5.46
N ASP A 260 -0.75 -7.34 4.23
CA ASP A 260 -1.78 -7.97 3.41
C ASP A 260 -1.51 -9.47 3.29
N ALA A 261 -2.40 -10.28 3.85
CA ALA A 261 -2.30 -11.73 3.83
C ALA A 261 -3.19 -12.32 2.73
N THR A 262 -2.61 -13.01 1.74
CA THR A 262 -3.41 -13.71 0.72
C THR A 262 -3.86 -15.06 1.26
N VAL A 263 -5.14 -15.18 1.62
CA VAL A 263 -5.75 -16.40 2.18
C VAL A 263 -6.85 -16.89 1.24
N GLY A 264 -6.71 -18.11 0.70
CA GLY A 264 -7.72 -18.69 -0.20
C GLY A 264 -7.96 -17.85 -1.47
N GLY A 265 -6.96 -17.08 -1.89
CA GLY A 265 -7.04 -16.18 -3.04
C GLY A 265 -7.70 -14.83 -2.79
N ALA A 266 -8.09 -14.53 -1.55
CA ALA A 266 -8.53 -13.20 -1.14
C ALA A 266 -7.41 -12.50 -0.36
N THR A 267 -7.23 -11.20 -0.61
CA THR A 267 -6.36 -10.35 0.22
C THR A 267 -7.06 -10.02 1.52
N VAL A 268 -6.42 -10.31 2.64
CA VAL A 268 -6.91 -10.06 4.00
C VAL A 268 -5.94 -9.07 4.66
N PRO A 269 -6.28 -7.77 4.71
CA PRO A 269 -5.48 -6.81 5.45
C PRO A 269 -5.51 -7.14 6.95
N LEU A 270 -4.37 -7.01 7.61
CA LEU A 270 -4.23 -7.20 9.04
C LEU A 270 -3.21 -6.23 9.66
N LEU A 271 -3.45 -5.87 10.91
CA LEU A 271 -2.58 -5.04 11.73
C LEU A 271 -2.15 -5.82 12.97
N VAL A 272 -0.84 -5.94 13.20
CA VAL A 272 -0.26 -6.52 14.41
C VAL A 272 0.31 -5.40 15.28
N SER A 273 -0.23 -5.25 16.49
CA SER A 273 0.20 -4.22 17.45
C SER A 273 0.24 -4.76 18.88
N PRO A 274 1.24 -4.40 19.72
CA PRO A 274 2.37 -3.50 19.43
C PRO A 274 3.53 -4.12 18.64
N GLN A 275 3.44 -5.41 18.29
CA GLN A 275 4.52 -6.25 17.78
C GLN A 275 5.72 -6.30 18.72
N ARG A 276 5.48 -6.74 19.96
CA ARG A 276 6.49 -6.88 21.02
C ARG A 276 6.46 -8.27 21.64
N PRO A 277 7.50 -8.74 22.33
CA PRO A 277 7.46 -10.05 22.95
C PRO A 277 6.34 -10.09 23.97
N GLY A 278 5.54 -11.16 23.93
CA GLY A 278 4.38 -11.34 24.76
C GLY A 278 3.06 -11.13 24.00
N ARG A 279 2.07 -10.58 24.71
CA ARG A 279 0.71 -10.41 24.21
C ARG A 279 0.60 -9.30 23.16
N ASN A 280 0.01 -9.62 22.02
CA ASN A 280 -0.26 -8.72 20.91
C ASN A 280 -1.69 -8.92 20.39
N LEU A 281 -2.21 -7.91 19.69
CA LEU A 281 -3.45 -8.01 18.95
C LEU A 281 -3.19 -8.06 17.45
N VAL A 282 -3.95 -8.92 16.78
CA VAL A 282 -4.12 -8.94 15.34
C VAL A 282 -5.51 -8.39 15.04
N HIS A 283 -5.55 -7.22 14.41
CA HIS A 283 -6.78 -6.59 13.98
C HIS A 283 -7.05 -6.92 12.51
N PHE A 284 -8.29 -7.26 12.21
CA PHE A 284 -8.83 -7.45 10.88
C PHE A 284 -9.98 -6.45 10.66
N PRO A 285 -9.95 -5.63 9.60
CA PRO A 285 -11.02 -4.67 9.33
C PRO A 285 -12.28 -5.41 8.87
N ALA A 286 -13.43 -4.73 8.84
CA ALA A 286 -14.72 -5.34 8.49
C ALA A 286 -14.71 -6.06 7.12
N SER A 287 -13.95 -5.53 6.15
CA SER A 287 -13.76 -6.12 4.80
C SER A 287 -13.05 -7.48 4.80
N ALA A 288 -12.31 -7.82 5.87
CA ALA A 288 -11.73 -9.16 6.01
C ALA A 288 -12.81 -10.25 6.13
N GLY A 289 -14.03 -9.88 6.51
CA GLY A 289 -15.17 -10.77 6.72
C GLY A 289 -15.15 -11.46 8.07
N THR A 290 -16.08 -12.39 8.25
CA THR A 290 -16.17 -13.26 9.44
C THR A 290 -15.32 -14.51 9.25
N ASP A 291 -15.07 -15.26 10.33
CA ASP A 291 -14.34 -16.53 10.32
C ASP A 291 -12.83 -16.42 10.02
N VAL A 292 -12.21 -15.32 10.47
CA VAL A 292 -10.76 -15.16 10.50
C VAL A 292 -10.19 -15.53 11.87
N SER A 293 -9.02 -16.16 11.87
CA SER A 293 -8.27 -16.47 13.09
C SER A 293 -6.77 -16.27 12.87
N ALA A 294 -6.06 -15.99 13.96
CA ALA A 294 -4.62 -15.76 13.94
C ALA A 294 -3.94 -16.48 15.09
N GLY A 295 -2.71 -16.92 14.87
CA GLY A 295 -1.85 -17.52 15.89
C GLY A 295 -0.40 -17.54 15.45
N VAL A 296 0.51 -17.88 16.35
CA VAL A 296 1.91 -18.13 15.97
C VAL A 296 2.06 -19.57 15.52
N GLU A 297 2.93 -19.83 14.55
CA GLU A 297 3.25 -21.17 14.09
C GLU A 297 3.69 -22.08 15.26
N GLY A 298 3.01 -23.22 15.43
CA GLY A 298 3.21 -24.14 16.56
C GLY A 298 2.63 -23.67 17.90
N GLY A 299 1.98 -22.50 17.93
CA GLY A 299 1.30 -21.93 19.09
C GLY A 299 -0.23 -22.06 19.04
N ASN A 300 -0.90 -21.33 19.94
CA ASN A 300 -2.36 -21.28 19.98
C ASN A 300 -2.89 -20.37 18.87
N VAL A 301 -3.92 -20.84 18.16
CA VAL A 301 -4.67 -20.06 17.18
C VAL A 301 -5.95 -19.54 17.83
N THR A 302 -6.17 -18.24 17.77
CA THR A 302 -7.30 -17.55 18.38
C THR A 302 -8.25 -17.03 17.29
N THR A 303 -9.52 -17.37 17.40
CA THR A 303 -10.57 -16.81 16.51
C THR A 303 -10.74 -15.33 16.78
N ALA A 304 -10.75 -14.51 15.72
CA ALA A 304 -10.98 -13.08 15.86
C ALA A 304 -12.44 -12.81 16.24
N ALA A 305 -12.65 -11.90 17.19
CA ALA A 305 -13.97 -11.52 17.67
C ALA A 305 -14.13 -10.01 17.71
N ALA A 306 -15.37 -9.54 17.68
CA ALA A 306 -15.68 -8.13 17.88
C ALA A 306 -15.27 -7.69 19.30
N ARG A 307 -14.75 -6.46 19.43
CA ARG A 307 -14.46 -5.82 20.71
C ARG A 307 -15.35 -4.62 20.91
N ALA A 308 -15.79 -4.38 22.14
CA ALA A 308 -16.68 -3.27 22.47
C ALA A 308 -16.05 -1.92 22.07
N GLY A 309 -16.78 -1.12 21.31
CA GLY A 309 -16.32 0.20 20.88
C GLY A 309 -15.20 0.22 19.84
N ALA A 310 -14.82 -0.92 19.27
CA ALA A 310 -13.85 -1.04 18.19
C ALA A 310 -14.49 -1.61 16.93
N GLU A 311 -14.00 -1.22 15.76
CA GLU A 311 -14.45 -1.75 14.47
C GLU A 311 -13.75 -3.09 14.15
N GLY A 312 -14.29 -3.84 13.20
CA GLY A 312 -13.74 -5.10 12.73
C GLY A 312 -13.68 -6.22 13.78
N SER A 313 -12.70 -7.10 13.63
CA SER A 313 -12.48 -8.24 14.51
C SER A 313 -11.03 -8.32 14.98
N TRP A 314 -10.84 -8.93 16.14
CA TRP A 314 -9.58 -8.88 16.89
C TRP A 314 -9.22 -10.25 17.43
N ALA A 315 -8.04 -10.75 17.09
CA ALA A 315 -7.46 -11.97 17.64
C ALA A 315 -6.29 -11.63 18.56
N GLU A 316 -6.19 -12.33 19.68
CA GLU A 316 -5.04 -12.21 20.57
C GLU A 316 -3.98 -13.25 20.22
N VAL A 317 -2.72 -12.83 20.14
CA VAL A 317 -1.59 -13.69 19.82
C VAL A 317 -0.42 -13.42 20.75
N GLU A 318 0.26 -14.48 21.18
CA GLU A 318 1.47 -14.39 21.99
C GLU A 318 2.68 -14.50 21.08
N LEU A 319 3.40 -13.40 20.85
CA LEU A 319 4.59 -13.39 20.01
C LEU A 319 5.83 -13.74 20.83
N PRO A 320 6.65 -14.73 20.41
CA PRO A 320 7.93 -14.98 21.04
C PRO A 320 8.92 -13.83 20.76
N PRO A 321 9.99 -13.68 21.56
CA PRO A 321 11.06 -12.74 21.24
C PRO A 321 11.71 -13.02 19.88
N GLY A 322 11.92 -11.97 19.10
CA GLY A 322 12.55 -11.99 17.78
C GLY A 322 11.59 -12.35 16.65
N ARG A 323 12.14 -12.98 15.61
CA ARG A 323 11.39 -13.35 14.40
C ARG A 323 10.52 -14.56 14.64
N SER A 324 9.28 -14.51 14.16
CA SER A 324 8.38 -15.65 14.14
C SER A 324 7.42 -15.56 12.96
N THR A 325 6.64 -16.61 12.76
CA THR A 325 5.64 -16.72 11.70
C THR A 325 4.25 -16.60 12.30
N LEU A 326 3.49 -15.58 11.87
CA LEU A 326 2.07 -15.48 12.15
C LEU A 326 1.31 -16.36 11.14
N VAL A 327 0.47 -17.25 11.64
CA VAL A 327 -0.44 -18.07 10.85
C VAL A 327 -1.81 -17.41 10.86
N VAL A 328 -2.37 -17.19 9.67
CA VAL A 328 -3.69 -16.59 9.48
C VAL A 328 -4.59 -17.58 8.77
N HIS A 329 -5.76 -17.85 9.34
CA HIS A 329 -6.77 -18.71 8.74
C HIS A 329 -7.99 -17.90 8.34
N LYS A 330 -8.61 -18.31 7.23
CA LYS A 330 -9.92 -17.84 6.79
C LYS A 330 -10.69 -18.99 6.19
N GLY A 331 -11.75 -19.42 6.87
CA GLY A 331 -12.47 -20.65 6.52
C GLY A 331 -11.52 -21.87 6.50
N GLY A 332 -11.44 -22.58 5.38
CA GLY A 332 -10.56 -23.75 5.21
C GLY A 332 -9.15 -23.44 4.70
N ALA A 333 -8.83 -22.18 4.43
CA ALA A 333 -7.54 -21.77 3.89
C ALA A 333 -6.65 -21.14 4.96
N THR A 334 -5.34 -21.29 4.78
CA THR A 334 -4.31 -20.81 5.70
C THR A 334 -3.20 -20.11 4.92
N THR A 335 -2.65 -19.06 5.49
CA THR A 335 -1.43 -18.41 4.99
C THR A 335 -0.53 -18.01 6.16
N THR A 336 0.66 -17.51 5.85
CA THR A 336 1.63 -17.03 6.83
C THR A 336 2.05 -15.60 6.56
N VAL A 337 2.38 -14.88 7.64
CA VAL A 337 2.92 -13.52 7.62
C VAL A 337 4.14 -13.47 8.53
N ASP A 338 5.24 -12.91 8.04
CA ASP A 338 6.44 -12.72 8.84
C ASP A 338 6.24 -11.61 9.87
N VAL A 339 6.59 -11.88 11.13
CA VAL A 339 6.59 -10.88 12.21
C VAL A 339 7.94 -10.86 12.92
N ASP A 340 8.32 -9.70 13.46
CA ASP A 340 9.52 -9.55 14.29
C ASP A 340 9.20 -8.73 15.54
N ALA A 341 9.00 -9.43 16.65
CA ALA A 341 8.66 -8.82 17.93
C ALA A 341 9.83 -8.07 18.58
N GLY A 342 11.06 -8.23 18.05
CA GLY A 342 12.27 -7.76 18.72
C GLY A 342 12.49 -8.45 20.07
N THR A 343 13.35 -7.88 20.92
CA THR A 343 13.73 -8.49 22.21
C THR A 343 13.27 -7.69 23.42
N GLU A 344 12.83 -6.46 23.21
CA GLU A 344 12.44 -5.55 24.29
C GLU A 344 10.94 -5.66 24.57
N ALA A 345 10.53 -5.68 25.85
CA ALA A 345 9.13 -5.73 26.24
C ALA A 345 8.32 -4.50 25.77
N GLY A 346 7.08 -4.72 25.35
CA GLY A 346 6.18 -3.67 24.89
C GLY A 346 5.54 -2.82 26.00
N PRO A 347 4.74 -1.81 25.63
CA PRO A 347 3.92 -1.07 26.58
C PRO A 347 2.91 -2.02 27.25
N SER A 348 2.59 -1.78 28.51
CA SER A 348 1.57 -2.55 29.23
C SER A 348 0.18 -2.09 28.79
N VAL A 349 -0.46 -2.84 27.88
CA VAL A 349 -1.78 -2.46 27.34
C VAL A 349 -2.87 -3.35 27.91
N SER A 350 -3.86 -2.75 28.57
CA SER A 350 -5.04 -3.47 29.05
C SER A 350 -5.89 -3.95 27.87
N ASP A 351 -6.68 -5.02 28.06
CA ASP A 351 -7.58 -5.54 27.01
C ASP A 351 -8.57 -4.50 26.48
N ALA A 352 -9.00 -3.57 27.36
CA ALA A 352 -9.97 -2.54 27.05
C ALA A 352 -9.37 -1.39 26.22
N ASP A 353 -8.08 -1.10 26.41
CA ASP A 353 -7.36 0.02 25.76
C ASP A 353 -6.64 -0.40 24.47
N ALA A 354 -6.48 -1.72 24.27
CA ALA A 354 -5.67 -2.25 23.19
C ALA A 354 -6.14 -1.87 21.76
N PRO A 355 -7.45 -1.81 21.45
CA PRO A 355 -7.89 -1.31 20.15
C PRO A 355 -7.48 0.14 19.86
N GLU A 356 -7.62 1.03 20.84
CA GLU A 356 -7.24 2.43 20.66
C GLU A 356 -5.73 2.59 20.43
N CYS A 357 -4.93 1.79 21.12
CA CYS A 357 -3.48 1.80 20.94
C CYS A 357 -3.06 1.24 19.58
N ALA A 358 -3.75 0.21 19.08
CA ALA A 358 -3.55 -0.32 17.74
C ALA A 358 -3.92 0.71 16.65
N GLU A 359 -5.06 1.38 16.79
CA GLU A 359 -5.50 2.42 15.84
C GLU A 359 -4.59 3.65 15.81
N ALA A 360 -3.99 4.00 16.96
CA ALA A 360 -2.94 5.02 17.00
C ALA A 360 -1.68 4.59 16.23
N ALA A 361 -1.30 3.32 16.30
CA ALA A 361 -0.19 2.78 15.52
C ALA A 361 -0.52 2.72 14.01
N LEU A 362 -1.76 2.35 13.65
CA LEU A 362 -2.23 2.31 12.27
C LEU A 362 -2.04 3.68 11.59
N GLY A 363 -2.43 4.77 12.25
CA GLY A 363 -2.23 6.12 11.70
C GLY A 363 -0.76 6.46 11.41
N GLY A 364 0.17 5.97 12.23
CA GLY A 364 1.61 6.09 11.97
C GLY A 364 2.05 5.29 10.73
N LEU A 365 1.62 4.03 10.64
CA LEU A 365 1.96 3.13 9.52
C LEU A 365 1.40 3.63 8.19
N VAL A 366 0.18 4.18 8.19
CA VAL A 366 -0.43 4.84 7.01
C VAL A 366 0.36 6.08 6.57
N ALA A 367 1.06 6.74 7.49
CA ALA A 367 2.01 7.82 7.19
C ALA A 367 3.43 7.32 6.88
N GLU A 368 3.61 6.00 6.68
CA GLU A 368 4.90 5.33 6.49
C GLU A 368 5.90 5.51 7.64
N LYS A 369 5.41 5.90 8.84
CA LYS A 369 6.22 6.02 10.05
C LYS A 369 6.39 4.64 10.68
N ARG A 370 7.64 4.21 10.82
CA ARG A 370 8.01 2.90 11.37
C ARG A 370 8.58 3.03 12.77
N ASP A 371 7.81 3.68 13.63
CA ASP A 371 8.20 3.95 15.01
C ASP A 371 7.79 2.78 15.93
N VAL A 372 8.67 2.41 16.84
CA VAL A 372 8.36 1.43 17.89
C VAL A 372 7.32 2.04 18.82
N LEU A 373 6.25 1.29 19.10
CA LEU A 373 5.21 1.73 20.02
C LEU A 373 5.73 1.64 21.45
N THR A 374 5.92 2.79 22.11
CA THR A 374 6.46 2.90 23.47
C THR A 374 5.42 3.31 24.51
N SER A 375 4.29 3.88 24.07
CA SER A 375 3.18 4.30 24.92
C SER A 375 1.87 4.24 24.14
N CYS A 376 0.77 4.13 24.86
CA CYS A 376 -0.59 4.16 24.32
C CYS A 376 -1.28 5.50 24.62
N PRO A 377 -2.25 5.92 23.78
CA PRO A 377 -3.04 7.13 24.05
C PRO A 377 -3.75 7.15 25.41
N SER A 378 -4.02 5.99 26.00
CA SER A 378 -4.67 5.81 27.31
C SER A 378 -3.72 6.02 28.51
N ASP A 379 -2.40 6.11 28.28
CA ASP A 379 -1.40 6.22 29.35
C ASP A 379 -1.38 7.60 30.04
N ALA A 380 -1.89 8.64 29.38
CA ALA A 380 -1.95 9.98 29.96
C ALA A 380 -3.03 10.86 29.32
N LEU A 381 -3.52 11.83 30.09
CA LEU A 381 -4.38 12.88 29.56
C LEU A 381 -3.52 14.02 28.97
N SER A 382 -3.63 14.24 27.66
CA SER A 382 -2.90 15.29 26.97
C SER A 382 -3.32 16.69 27.43
N SER A 383 -2.43 17.67 27.27
CA SER A 383 -2.72 19.07 27.64
C SER A 383 -3.91 19.66 26.86
N GLU A 384 -4.10 19.19 25.63
CA GLU A 384 -5.08 19.71 24.71
C GLU A 384 -6.45 19.13 24.98
N ASP A 385 -6.50 17.83 25.31
CA ASP A 385 -7.70 17.17 25.82
C ASP A 385 -8.14 17.75 27.17
N ARG A 386 -7.19 18.07 28.07
CA ARG A 386 -7.51 18.82 29.30
C ARG A 386 -8.26 20.12 28.98
N GLY A 387 -7.74 20.91 28.05
CA GLY A 387 -8.38 22.17 27.65
C GLY A 387 -9.76 21.96 27.01
N SER A 388 -9.96 20.90 26.24
CA SER A 388 -11.27 20.56 25.65
C SER A 388 -12.30 20.16 26.71
N LEU A 389 -11.88 19.36 27.71
CA LEU A 389 -12.77 18.93 28.79
C LEU A 389 -13.16 20.08 29.73
N VAL A 390 -12.23 20.96 30.07
CA VAL A 390 -12.53 22.17 30.88
C VAL A 390 -13.61 23.01 30.19
N LYS A 391 -13.41 23.34 28.91
CA LYS A 391 -14.34 24.14 28.13
C LYS A 391 -15.70 23.46 27.95
N LEU A 392 -15.73 22.13 27.82
CA LEU A 392 -16.98 21.37 27.80
C LEU A 392 -17.77 21.54 29.11
N VAL A 393 -17.12 21.39 30.26
CA VAL A 393 -17.78 21.51 31.57
C VAL A 393 -18.28 22.94 31.81
N GLU A 394 -17.49 23.95 31.44
CA GLU A 394 -17.89 25.36 31.51
C GLU A 394 -19.09 25.67 30.59
N PHE A 395 -19.08 25.13 29.37
CA PHE A 395 -20.23 25.19 28.47
C PHE A 395 -21.47 24.54 29.08
N LEU A 396 -21.35 23.36 29.68
CA LEU A 396 -22.47 22.68 30.34
C LEU A 396 -23.02 23.51 31.50
N ALA A 397 -22.16 24.12 32.32
CA ALA A 397 -22.60 25.00 33.39
C ALA A 397 -23.45 26.17 32.88
N SER A 398 -23.13 26.72 31.70
CA SER A 398 -23.94 27.78 31.06
C SER A 398 -25.35 27.31 30.66
N ARG A 399 -25.52 26.01 30.37
CA ARG A 399 -26.80 25.37 30.04
C ARG A 399 -27.63 25.02 31.28
N LYS A 400 -27.02 25.06 32.47
CA LYS A 400 -27.65 24.81 33.78
C LYS A 400 -28.39 23.46 33.92
N PRO A 401 -27.76 22.31 33.57
CA PRO A 401 -28.28 21.00 33.99
C PRO A 401 -28.27 20.90 35.52
N SER A 402 -29.09 20.01 36.09
CA SER A 402 -29.15 19.79 37.54
C SER A 402 -27.88 19.13 38.09
N ALA A 403 -27.24 18.30 37.27
CA ALA A 403 -25.98 17.64 37.53
C ALA A 403 -25.35 17.07 36.24
N ILE A 404 -24.08 16.70 36.31
CA ILE A 404 -23.40 15.82 35.36
C ILE A 404 -23.44 14.39 35.89
N THR A 405 -23.88 13.44 35.06
CA THR A 405 -23.59 12.02 35.24
C THR A 405 -22.25 11.73 34.56
N LEU A 406 -21.24 11.32 35.32
CA LEU A 406 -19.87 11.12 34.82
C LEU A 406 -19.54 9.63 34.69
N VAL A 407 -19.02 9.24 33.53
CA VAL A 407 -18.45 7.91 33.28
C VAL A 407 -16.95 8.02 33.05
N GLU A 408 -16.18 7.32 33.87
CA GLU A 408 -14.72 7.17 33.77
C GLU A 408 -14.38 5.68 33.85
N ASP A 409 -13.14 5.33 33.51
CA ASP A 409 -12.61 3.97 33.65
C ASP A 409 -11.33 3.96 34.50
N ARG A 410 -10.63 2.82 34.52
CA ARG A 410 -9.39 2.63 35.28
C ARG A 410 -8.12 2.98 34.50
N SER A 411 -8.24 3.43 33.25
CA SER A 411 -7.08 3.84 32.47
C SER A 411 -6.44 5.09 33.12
N PRO A 412 -5.11 5.25 33.06
CA PRO A 412 -4.46 6.45 33.59
C PRO A 412 -5.04 7.76 33.03
N ARG A 413 -5.41 7.79 31.75
CA ARG A 413 -6.10 8.92 31.13
C ARG A 413 -7.51 9.12 31.69
N GLY A 414 -8.30 8.07 31.82
CA GLY A 414 -9.68 8.14 32.32
C GLY A 414 -9.76 8.64 33.76
N VAL A 415 -8.86 8.16 34.63
CA VAL A 415 -8.75 8.65 36.02
C VAL A 415 -8.41 10.14 36.06
N GLN A 416 -7.41 10.57 35.28
CA GLN A 416 -7.03 11.99 35.21
C GLN A 416 -8.15 12.87 34.64
N ALA A 417 -8.87 12.38 33.62
CA ALA A 417 -9.97 13.10 33.00
C ALA A 417 -11.17 13.22 33.93
N GLY A 418 -11.52 12.14 34.63
CA GLY A 418 -12.61 12.14 35.59
C GLY A 418 -12.34 13.04 36.80
N GLN A 419 -11.11 13.04 37.32
CA GLN A 419 -10.68 14.01 38.34
C GLN A 419 -10.83 15.45 37.83
N LEU A 420 -10.33 15.76 36.63
CA LEU A 420 -10.42 17.10 36.04
C LEU A 420 -11.88 17.56 35.87
N VAL A 421 -12.76 16.67 35.39
CA VAL A 421 -14.19 16.98 35.22
C VAL A 421 -14.82 17.29 36.56
N ARG A 422 -14.58 16.50 37.60
CA ARG A 422 -15.11 16.75 38.96
C ARG A 422 -14.61 18.08 39.53
N GLU A 423 -13.31 18.36 39.42
CA GLU A 423 -12.70 19.60 39.92
C GLU A 423 -13.23 20.84 39.20
N THR A 424 -13.38 20.76 37.88
CA THR A 424 -13.93 21.85 37.06
C THR A 424 -15.40 22.06 37.36
N ALA A 425 -16.18 20.97 37.44
CA ALA A 425 -17.61 21.02 37.75
C ALA A 425 -17.87 21.64 39.13
N ALA A 426 -17.07 21.26 40.14
CA ALA A 426 -17.14 21.87 41.47
C ALA A 426 -16.85 23.38 41.44
N ARG A 427 -15.86 23.83 40.65
CA ARG A 427 -15.49 25.24 40.52
C ARG A 427 -16.61 26.09 39.91
N VAL A 428 -17.36 25.53 38.96
CA VAL A 428 -18.48 26.22 38.28
C VAL A 428 -19.84 25.95 38.94
N GLY A 429 -19.86 25.26 40.09
CA GLY A 429 -21.08 25.00 40.85
C GLY A 429 -22.02 23.96 40.22
N LEU A 430 -21.50 23.07 39.38
CA LEU A 430 -22.25 22.00 38.71
C LEU A 430 -22.01 20.66 39.42
N PRO A 431 -23.01 20.07 40.12
CA PRO A 431 -22.82 18.81 40.84
C PRO A 431 -22.52 17.65 39.90
N VAL A 432 -21.67 16.71 40.32
CA VAL A 432 -21.48 15.42 39.65
C VAL A 432 -22.21 14.34 40.45
N ARG A 433 -23.09 13.56 39.81
CA ARG A 433 -23.89 12.51 40.46
C ARG A 433 -23.69 11.16 39.76
N PRO A 434 -23.76 10.05 40.50
CA PRO A 434 -23.67 8.71 39.89
C PRO A 434 -24.93 8.34 39.11
N ASP A 435 -26.09 8.83 39.55
CA ASP A 435 -27.39 8.43 39.00
C ASP A 435 -27.80 9.31 37.82
N ALA A 436 -28.38 8.66 36.80
CA ALA A 436 -29.01 9.33 35.68
C ALA A 436 -30.39 9.89 36.11
N ALA A 437 -30.71 11.10 35.65
CA ALA A 437 -32.04 11.67 35.76
C ALA A 437 -32.43 12.43 34.49
N ALA A 438 -33.68 12.89 34.41
CA ALA A 438 -34.17 13.62 33.26
C ALA A 438 -33.38 14.89 33.00
N ASP A 439 -33.04 15.63 34.05
CA ASP A 439 -32.43 16.96 33.99
C ASP A 439 -30.89 16.96 34.11
N THR A 440 -30.24 15.80 33.95
CA THR A 440 -28.77 15.70 33.93
C THR A 440 -28.20 15.79 32.51
N ALA A 441 -26.89 15.98 32.40
CA ALA A 441 -26.11 15.72 31.19
C ALA A 441 -25.20 14.50 31.42
N LEU A 442 -25.03 13.62 30.43
CA LEU A 442 -24.06 12.54 30.50
C LEU A 442 -22.71 13.03 29.94
N VAL A 443 -21.62 12.81 30.69
CA VAL A 443 -20.25 13.07 30.23
C VAL A 443 -19.43 11.79 30.35
N VAL A 444 -18.89 11.32 29.22
CA VAL A 444 -18.10 10.08 29.13
C VAL A 444 -16.63 10.42 28.83
N VAL A 445 -15.74 10.04 29.75
CA VAL A 445 -14.29 10.26 29.67
C VAL A 445 -13.49 8.97 29.90
N SER A 446 -14.10 7.82 29.62
CA SER A 446 -13.45 6.50 29.62
C SER A 446 -12.70 6.22 28.31
N GLY A 447 -12.06 5.06 28.21
CA GLY A 447 -11.63 4.42 26.97
C GLY A 447 -12.80 3.81 26.19
N TRP A 448 -12.47 3.16 25.08
CA TRP A 448 -13.44 2.77 24.04
C TRP A 448 -14.47 1.74 24.51
N SER A 449 -14.02 0.67 25.17
CA SER A 449 -14.90 -0.40 25.63
C SER A 449 -15.96 0.11 26.61
N ASP A 450 -15.52 0.81 27.65
CA ASP A 450 -16.42 1.36 28.67
C ASP A 450 -17.28 2.50 28.13
N GLY A 451 -16.75 3.27 27.18
CA GLY A 451 -17.48 4.33 26.48
C GLY A 451 -18.63 3.76 25.66
N TYR A 452 -18.38 2.72 24.86
CA TYR A 452 -19.40 2.00 24.11
C TYR A 452 -20.51 1.43 25.01
N LEU A 453 -20.12 0.80 26.13
CA LEU A 453 -21.08 0.25 27.08
C LEU A 453 -21.90 1.33 27.79
N ALA A 454 -21.31 2.50 28.06
CA ALA A 454 -22.01 3.64 28.63
C ALA A 454 -23.04 4.23 27.65
N MET A 455 -22.64 4.41 26.38
CA MET A 455 -23.54 4.90 25.35
C MET A 455 -24.66 3.92 25.04
N SER A 456 -24.37 2.60 25.05
CA SER A 456 -25.38 1.55 24.88
C SER A 456 -26.42 1.59 26.00
N ARG A 457 -25.98 1.76 27.24
CA ARG A 457 -26.87 1.91 28.40
C ARG A 457 -27.69 3.20 28.34
N ALA A 458 -27.08 4.30 27.90
CA ALA A 458 -27.78 5.58 27.72
C ALA A 458 -28.87 5.47 26.64
N ALA A 459 -28.57 4.85 25.49
CA ALA A 459 -29.53 4.60 24.42
C ALA A 459 -30.73 3.79 24.91
N GLU A 460 -30.48 2.71 25.66
CA GLU A 460 -31.56 1.88 26.20
C GLU A 460 -32.37 2.62 27.28
N SER A 461 -31.71 3.37 28.17
CA SER A 461 -32.41 4.17 29.17
C SER A 461 -33.33 5.21 28.55
N GLN A 462 -32.89 5.91 27.50
CA GLN A 462 -33.66 6.95 26.83
C GLN A 462 -34.92 6.42 26.12
N ARG A 463 -34.96 5.13 25.79
CA ARG A 463 -36.16 4.47 25.24
C ARG A 463 -37.25 4.26 26.29
N LEU A 464 -36.85 4.07 27.54
CA LEU A 464 -37.76 3.72 28.64
C LEU A 464 -38.25 4.97 29.40
N THR A 465 -37.34 5.91 29.66
CA THR A 465 -37.64 7.13 30.41
C THR A 465 -36.84 8.31 29.85
N PRO A 466 -37.34 9.56 29.96
CA PRO A 466 -36.54 10.73 29.60
C PRO A 466 -35.33 10.83 30.53
N THR A 467 -34.13 10.50 30.03
CA THR A 467 -32.86 10.64 30.75
C THR A 467 -31.87 11.46 29.93
N HIS A 468 -31.04 12.22 30.64
CA HIS A 468 -30.00 13.06 30.06
C HIS A 468 -30.52 14.11 29.05
N GLN A 469 -31.59 14.84 29.37
CA GLN A 469 -32.21 15.81 28.44
C GLN A 469 -31.27 16.97 28.06
N PHE A 470 -30.20 17.21 28.83
CA PHE A 470 -29.19 18.21 28.51
C PHE A 470 -28.10 17.71 27.54
N GLY A 471 -28.19 16.46 27.10
CA GLY A 471 -27.36 15.87 26.07
C GLY A 471 -26.38 14.81 26.56
N LEU A 472 -25.81 14.09 25.59
CA LEU A 472 -24.76 13.09 25.78
C LEU A 472 -23.46 13.67 25.22
N TYR A 473 -22.42 13.74 26.06
CA TYR A 473 -21.15 14.35 25.70
C TYR A 473 -20.02 13.34 25.86
N LEU A 474 -19.20 13.22 24.82
CA LEU A 474 -18.07 12.30 24.78
C LEU A 474 -16.76 13.09 24.81
N ALA A 475 -15.74 12.49 25.43
CA ALA A 475 -14.37 12.98 25.31
C ALA A 475 -13.88 12.93 23.85
N PRO A 476 -12.91 13.78 23.46
CA PRO A 476 -12.46 13.89 22.07
C PRO A 476 -11.99 12.57 21.45
N TRP A 477 -11.31 11.72 22.22
CA TRP A 477 -10.76 10.44 21.77
C TRP A 477 -11.81 9.32 21.59
N LEU A 478 -13.06 9.58 21.96
CA LEU A 478 -14.21 8.70 21.71
C LEU A 478 -14.92 9.04 20.39
N LEU A 479 -14.32 9.90 19.57
CA LEU A 479 -14.75 10.13 18.20
C LEU A 479 -14.36 8.91 17.33
N ASN A 480 -15.21 7.90 17.33
CA ASN A 480 -15.16 6.79 16.38
C ASN A 480 -16.56 6.26 16.08
N GLY A 481 -16.72 5.62 14.91
CA GLY A 481 -18.00 5.12 14.41
C GLY A 481 -18.77 4.26 15.42
N PRO A 482 -18.18 3.16 15.96
CA PRO A 482 -18.87 2.25 16.86
C PRO A 482 -19.48 2.92 18.11
N ILE A 483 -18.82 3.93 18.68
CA ILE A 483 -19.30 4.60 19.90
C ILE A 483 -20.35 5.65 19.57
N VAL A 484 -20.09 6.55 18.61
CA VAL A 484 -21.03 7.64 18.32
C VAL A 484 -22.34 7.14 17.70
N ASN A 485 -22.28 6.03 16.94
CA ASN A 485 -23.45 5.40 16.33
C ASN A 485 -24.24 4.53 17.31
N THR A 486 -23.89 4.51 18.60
CA THR A 486 -24.69 3.78 19.59
C THR A 486 -25.95 4.55 20.01
N VAL A 487 -25.96 5.87 19.83
CA VAL A 487 -27.06 6.77 20.23
C VAL A 487 -27.51 7.62 19.05
N ALA A 488 -28.72 8.20 19.13
CA ALA A 488 -29.24 9.06 18.08
C ALA A 488 -28.38 10.33 17.87
N SER A 489 -27.82 10.89 18.94
CA SER A 489 -26.90 12.02 18.86
C SER A 489 -26.00 12.10 20.10
N ALA A 490 -24.73 12.46 19.88
CA ALA A 490 -23.75 12.77 20.91
C ALA A 490 -22.93 14.01 20.51
N ALA A 491 -22.43 14.76 21.47
CA ALA A 491 -21.61 15.94 21.24
C ALA A 491 -20.17 15.77 21.74
N LEU A 492 -19.19 16.31 21.02
CA LEU A 492 -17.76 16.20 21.34
C LEU A 492 -17.06 17.55 21.27
N PRO A 493 -16.17 17.90 22.22
CA PRO A 493 -15.36 19.12 22.18
C PRO A 493 -14.09 18.90 21.35
N LEU A 494 -14.12 19.21 20.06
CA LEU A 494 -13.00 19.01 19.13
C LEU A 494 -12.24 20.31 18.86
N ARG A 495 -10.98 20.18 18.46
CA ARG A 495 -10.09 21.31 18.11
C ARG A 495 -9.77 21.39 16.61
N PHE A 496 -10.35 20.49 15.83
CA PHE A 496 -10.28 20.44 14.38
C PHE A 496 -11.69 20.16 13.86
N ASP A 497 -11.97 20.53 12.61
CA ASP A 497 -13.21 20.13 11.94
C ASP A 497 -12.96 18.79 11.22
N PRO A 498 -13.69 17.71 11.56
CA PRO A 498 -13.56 16.41 10.87
C PRO A 498 -13.89 16.47 9.38
N ARG A 499 -14.49 17.56 8.90
CA ARG A 499 -14.84 17.80 7.50
C ARG A 499 -13.76 18.60 6.76
N ASP A 500 -12.75 19.11 7.45
CA ASP A 500 -11.64 19.82 6.81
C ASP A 500 -10.80 18.87 5.95
N GLN A 501 -10.18 19.43 4.91
CA GLN A 501 -9.44 18.67 3.90
C GLN A 501 -8.40 17.71 4.50
N LEU A 502 -7.67 18.13 5.54
CA LEU A 502 -6.66 17.30 6.20
C LEU A 502 -7.29 16.10 6.93
N ALA A 503 -8.39 16.32 7.63
CA ALA A 503 -9.11 15.28 8.36
C ALA A 503 -9.75 14.27 7.39
N VAL A 504 -10.30 14.74 6.28
CA VAL A 504 -10.84 13.89 5.20
C VAL A 504 -9.72 13.12 4.50
N SER A 505 -8.57 13.74 4.27
CA SER A 505 -7.41 13.08 3.65
C SER A 505 -6.88 11.93 4.50
N TYR A 506 -6.84 12.11 5.83
CA TYR A 506 -6.52 11.01 6.73
C TYR A 506 -7.57 9.90 6.68
N ALA A 507 -8.86 10.23 6.72
CA ALA A 507 -9.95 9.26 6.62
C ALA A 507 -9.90 8.44 5.31
N VAL A 508 -9.56 9.09 4.18
CA VAL A 508 -9.34 8.39 2.91
C VAL A 508 -8.08 7.51 2.97
N ALA A 509 -6.99 8.01 3.54
CA ALA A 509 -5.74 7.27 3.63
C ALA A 509 -5.89 5.99 4.46
N VAL A 510 -6.48 6.07 5.66
CA VAL A 510 -6.70 4.89 6.50
C VAL A 510 -7.67 3.89 5.85
N GLY A 511 -8.78 4.37 5.27
CA GLY A 511 -9.73 3.51 4.57
C GLY A 511 -9.12 2.79 3.38
N ASN A 512 -8.30 3.47 2.58
CA ASN A 512 -7.61 2.86 1.43
C ASN A 512 -6.50 1.88 1.86
N SER A 513 -5.78 2.18 2.93
CA SER A 513 -4.66 1.37 3.41
C SER A 513 -5.10 0.16 4.24
N PHE A 514 -6.30 0.18 4.81
CA PHE A 514 -6.74 -0.86 5.74
C PHE A 514 -8.21 -1.26 5.56
N GLY A 515 -8.58 -1.61 4.33
CA GLY A 515 -9.83 -2.32 4.08
C GLY A 515 -11.10 -1.58 4.52
N GLY A 516 -11.14 -0.26 4.38
CA GLY A 516 -12.28 0.58 4.72
C GLY A 516 -12.37 1.04 6.17
N GLU A 517 -11.34 0.80 6.99
CA GLU A 517 -11.32 1.16 8.41
C GLU A 517 -11.64 2.65 8.65
N SER A 518 -12.43 2.93 9.69
CA SER A 518 -12.79 4.29 10.08
C SER A 518 -11.62 5.03 10.74
N PRO A 519 -11.52 6.36 10.58
CA PRO A 519 -10.49 7.13 11.26
C PRO A 519 -10.72 7.18 12.78
N SER A 520 -9.62 7.22 13.53
CA SER A 520 -9.61 7.51 14.97
C SER A 520 -8.82 8.79 15.27
N LEU A 521 -9.13 9.46 16.39
CA LEU A 521 -8.36 10.65 16.80
C LEU A 521 -6.89 10.29 17.13
N GLY A 522 -6.66 9.14 17.76
CA GLY A 522 -5.32 8.65 18.06
C GLY A 522 -4.51 8.43 16.78
N GLY A 523 -5.09 7.75 15.80
CA GLY A 523 -4.45 7.54 14.50
C GLY A 523 -4.22 8.84 13.74
N PHE A 524 -5.17 9.78 13.74
CA PHE A 524 -5.00 11.08 13.08
C PHE A 524 -3.84 11.89 13.67
N ARG A 525 -3.71 11.88 15.01
CA ARG A 525 -2.58 12.51 15.71
C ARG A 525 -1.25 11.90 15.30
N THR A 526 -1.15 10.56 15.28
CA THR A 526 0.09 9.88 14.87
C THR A 526 0.41 10.11 13.39
N TRP A 527 -0.62 10.10 12.53
CA TRP A 527 -0.50 10.35 11.08
C TRP A 527 0.08 11.75 10.82
N LEU A 528 -0.42 12.79 11.50
CA LEU A 528 0.15 14.15 11.43
C LEU A 528 1.52 14.26 12.12
N GLY A 529 1.74 13.54 13.23
CA GLY A 529 2.96 13.64 14.03
C GLY A 529 3.25 15.09 14.46
N PRO A 530 4.44 15.65 14.18
CA PRO A 530 4.78 17.03 14.55
C PRO A 530 3.80 18.09 14.01
N GLN A 531 3.14 17.81 12.88
CA GLN A 531 2.19 18.74 12.25
C GLN A 531 0.88 18.88 13.03
N TRP A 532 0.61 18.00 14.01
CA TRP A 532 -0.59 18.06 14.84
C TRP A 532 -0.82 19.45 15.47
N THR A 533 0.26 20.10 15.89
CA THR A 533 0.21 21.43 16.52
C THR A 533 -0.39 22.52 15.63
N ALA A 534 -0.33 22.37 14.30
CA ALA A 534 -0.87 23.33 13.35
C ALA A 534 -2.39 23.17 13.10
N VAL A 535 -2.94 21.99 13.39
CA VAL A 535 -4.36 21.63 13.14
C VAL A 535 -5.18 21.70 14.45
N ASN A 536 -4.51 21.85 15.59
CA ASN A 536 -5.08 21.79 16.93
C ASN A 536 -5.54 23.18 17.43
N GLY A 537 -6.60 23.71 16.82
CA GLY A 537 -7.12 25.06 17.03
C GLY A 537 -8.00 25.27 18.28
N GLU A 538 -8.92 26.23 18.17
CA GLU A 538 -9.89 26.52 19.24
C GLU A 538 -10.90 25.38 19.41
N VAL A 539 -11.34 25.16 20.66
CA VAL A 539 -12.31 24.10 20.96
C VAL A 539 -13.69 24.50 20.47
N GLN A 540 -14.35 23.65 19.70
CA GLN A 540 -15.74 23.78 19.25
C GLN A 540 -16.51 22.49 19.58
N LEU A 541 -17.82 22.61 19.80
CA LEU A 541 -18.68 21.44 19.95
C LEU A 541 -19.16 20.98 18.58
N PHE A 542 -18.95 19.69 18.34
CA PHE A 542 -19.48 18.99 17.18
C PHE A 542 -20.53 17.99 17.64
N ALA A 543 -21.69 17.99 16.99
CA ALA A 543 -22.67 16.93 17.14
C ALA A 543 -22.40 15.85 16.10
N ALA A 544 -22.23 14.62 16.57
CA ALA A 544 -22.34 13.42 15.76
C ALA A 544 -23.77 12.90 15.84
N ALA A 545 -24.35 12.53 14.70
CA ALA A 545 -25.68 11.95 14.62
C ALA A 545 -25.71 10.83 13.59
N GLN A 546 -26.47 9.77 13.89
CA GLN A 546 -26.70 8.69 12.95
C GLN A 546 -27.55 9.18 11.78
N VAL A 547 -27.17 8.78 10.57
CA VAL A 547 -27.94 9.01 9.35
C VAL A 547 -28.44 7.67 8.85
N ASN A 548 -29.62 7.27 9.32
CA ASN A 548 -30.31 6.11 8.76
C ASN A 548 -31.04 6.56 7.48
N ALA A 549 -30.41 6.35 6.32
CA ALA A 549 -31.16 6.37 5.06
C ALA A 549 -31.98 5.08 4.95
N MET A 550 -33.30 5.16 4.75
CA MET A 550 -34.08 3.96 4.42
C MET A 550 -33.51 3.36 3.13
N PRO A 551 -33.06 2.09 3.13
CA PRO A 551 -32.54 1.46 1.93
C PRO A 551 -33.67 1.39 0.89
N MET A 552 -33.52 2.11 -0.22
CA MET A 552 -34.49 2.08 -1.31
C MET A 552 -34.34 0.77 -2.08
N TYR A 553 -35.41 -0.01 -2.17
CA TYR A 553 -35.40 -1.25 -2.95
C TYR A 553 -35.52 -0.95 -4.45
N PRO A 554 -34.95 -1.79 -5.35
CA PRO A 554 -34.93 -1.56 -6.80
C PRO A 554 -36.29 -1.36 -7.51
N ASN A 555 -37.41 -1.51 -6.79
CA ASN A 555 -38.77 -1.53 -7.34
C ASN A 555 -39.65 -0.36 -6.83
N GLU A 556 -39.08 0.63 -6.13
CA GLU A 556 -39.85 1.77 -5.60
C GLU A 556 -39.95 2.94 -6.62
N PRO A 557 -41.08 3.69 -6.66
CA PRO A 557 -41.50 4.47 -7.85
C PRO A 557 -40.69 5.74 -8.20
N HIS A 558 -39.58 6.04 -7.51
CA HIS A 558 -38.88 7.33 -7.65
C HIS A 558 -37.37 7.30 -7.92
N ALA A 559 -36.69 6.16 -8.11
CA ALA A 559 -35.43 6.14 -8.89
C ALA A 559 -34.92 4.71 -9.21
N PRO A 560 -34.39 4.47 -10.42
CA PRO A 560 -33.72 3.22 -10.79
C PRO A 560 -32.27 3.16 -10.28
N GLY A 561 -31.87 2.05 -9.67
CA GLY A 561 -30.55 1.45 -9.87
C GLY A 561 -29.34 1.95 -9.07
N MET A 562 -29.48 2.80 -8.05
CA MET A 562 -28.34 3.17 -7.19
C MET A 562 -28.40 2.41 -5.87
N GLN A 563 -27.68 1.28 -5.78
CA GLN A 563 -27.19 0.85 -4.47
C GLN A 563 -26.29 1.99 -3.98
N ALA A 564 -26.65 2.67 -2.90
CA ALA A 564 -25.71 3.55 -2.23
C ALA A 564 -24.53 2.66 -1.84
N ALA A 565 -23.39 2.82 -2.52
CA ALA A 565 -22.15 2.20 -2.09
C ALA A 565 -21.94 2.63 -0.64
N ARG A 566 -22.01 1.67 0.29
CA ARG A 566 -21.86 1.91 1.73
C ARG A 566 -20.43 2.36 2.10
N ASP A 567 -19.52 2.29 1.14
CA ASP A 567 -18.10 2.60 1.29
C ASP A 567 -17.77 4.00 0.77
N TYR A 568 -18.19 5.05 1.49
CA TYR A 568 -17.70 6.40 1.22
C TYR A 568 -16.36 6.61 1.93
N ALA A 569 -15.26 6.42 1.21
CA ALA A 569 -13.93 6.83 1.67
C ALA A 569 -13.97 8.32 2.07
N GLY A 570 -13.41 8.65 3.25
CA GLY A 570 -13.29 10.03 3.74
C GLY A 570 -14.33 10.46 4.79
N GLN A 571 -15.26 9.59 5.19
CA GLN A 571 -16.16 9.88 6.30
C GLN A 571 -15.51 9.54 7.65
N TRP A 572 -15.68 10.41 8.65
CA TRP A 572 -15.21 10.15 10.01
C TRP A 572 -16.10 9.18 10.78
N ILE A 573 -17.40 9.25 10.53
CA ILE A 573 -18.41 8.42 11.16
C ILE A 573 -19.17 7.72 10.02
N PRO A 574 -18.93 6.43 9.77
CA PRO A 574 -19.72 5.66 8.81
C PRO A 574 -21.21 5.73 9.18
N ASP A 575 -22.09 5.80 8.18
CA ASP A 575 -23.55 5.90 8.37
C ASP A 575 -23.98 7.05 9.30
N GLY A 576 -23.16 8.09 9.40
CA GLY A 576 -23.36 9.22 10.30
C GLY A 576 -22.94 10.57 9.70
N THR A 577 -23.25 11.63 10.43
CA THR A 577 -22.79 12.98 10.12
C THR A 577 -22.21 13.63 11.35
N ILE A 578 -21.24 14.51 11.15
CA ILE A 578 -20.66 15.33 12.20
C ILE A 578 -20.67 16.79 11.78
N VAL A 579 -21.26 17.64 12.61
CA VAL A 579 -21.45 19.07 12.30
C VAL A 579 -21.13 19.95 13.52
N PRO A 580 -20.54 21.14 13.32
CA PRO A 580 -20.33 22.07 14.41
C PRO A 580 -21.68 22.62 14.88
N ILE A 581 -21.90 22.59 16.18
CA ILE A 581 -23.11 23.09 16.86
C ILE A 581 -22.82 24.26 17.79
N SER A 582 -21.56 24.69 17.86
CA SER A 582 -21.14 25.91 18.56
C SER A 582 -20.10 26.66 17.74
N GLY A 583 -19.94 27.96 18.03
CA GLY A 583 -18.69 28.65 17.75
C GLY A 583 -17.58 28.16 18.68
N ALA A 584 -16.41 28.81 18.62
CA ALA A 584 -15.33 28.54 19.57
C ALA A 584 -15.78 28.76 21.01
N LEU A 585 -15.59 27.73 21.84
CA LEU A 585 -15.78 27.80 23.28
C LEU A 585 -14.69 28.69 23.86
N ARG A 586 -15.10 29.69 24.64
CA ARG A 586 -14.18 30.64 25.28
C ARG A 586 -13.76 30.14 26.63
#